data_AF-W2QIG0-F1
#
_entry.id   AF-W2QIG0-F1
#
_cell.length_a   1.000
_cell.length_b   1.000
_cell.length_c   1.000
_cell.angle_alpha   90.00
_cell.angle_beta   90.00
_cell.angle_gamma   90.00
#
_symmetry.space_group_name_H-M   'P 1'
#
loop_
_entity.id
_entity.type
_entity.pdbx_description
1 polymer ?
#
loop_
_entity_poly.entity_id
_entity_poly.type
_entity_poly.pdbx_seq_one_letter_code
_entity_poly.pdbx_strand_id
1 'polypeptide(L)'
;MAIVDGFVVHKIKMQKDGKPVPSHAEYMRRLHVELLALAAASLTSNKQAEDFASVPLPPPEYHLQEQERKYKDKRRQHLCKESAESDRI
;
A
#
# COMPACT_ATOMS: atom_id res chain seq x y z
N MET A 1 17.44 8.59 4.88
CA MET A 1 17.68 9.95 5.44
C MET A 1 16.87 11.02 4.72
N ALA A 2 16.99 11.14 3.38
CA ALA A 2 16.31 12.18 2.58
C ALA A 2 14.81 12.41 2.88
N ILE A 3 14.03 11.35 3.10
CA ILE A 3 12.59 11.45 3.40
C ILE A 3 12.33 12.13 4.76
N VAL A 4 13.12 11.80 5.78
CA VAL A 4 12.99 12.38 7.13
C VAL A 4 13.43 13.85 7.10
N ASP A 5 14.54 14.14 6.40
CA ASP A 5 15.02 15.51 6.21
C ASP A 5 13.98 16.36 5.47
N GLY A 6 13.34 15.79 4.43
CA GLY A 6 12.23 16.40 3.71
C GLY A 6 11.03 16.71 4.61
N PHE A 7 10.68 15.80 5.53
CA PHE A 7 9.63 16.04 6.51
C PHE A 7 9.98 17.17 7.49
N VAL A 8 11.23 17.26 7.95
CA VAL A 8 11.70 18.34 8.83
C VAL A 8 11.56 19.69 8.15
N VAL A 9 12.00 19.81 6.90
CA VAL A 9 11.85 21.04 6.10
C VAL A 9 10.38 21.39 5.89
N HIS A 10 9.54 20.41 5.55
CA HIS A 10 8.10 20.60 5.37
C HIS A 10 7.44 21.13 6.65
N LYS A 11 7.80 20.57 7.80
CA LYS A 11 7.32 21.02 9.12
C LYS A 11 7.72 22.47 9.42
N ILE A 12 8.98 22.84 9.19
CA ILE A 12 9.45 24.22 9.37
C ILE A 12 8.65 25.19 8.49
N LYS A 13 8.39 24.82 7.23
CA LYS A 13 7.60 25.64 6.31
C LYS A 13 6.17 25.81 6.79
N MET A 14 5.50 24.73 7.21
CA MET A 14 4.12 24.80 7.70
C MET A 14 4.00 25.69 8.95
N GLN A 15 4.98 25.62 9.86
CA GLN A 15 5.04 26.48 11.03
C GLN A 15 5.23 27.96 10.67
N LYS A 16 6.09 28.27 9.70
CA LYS A 16 6.27 29.64 9.20
C LYS A 16 5.00 30.20 8.55
N ASP A 17 4.27 29.35 7.83
CA ASP A 17 3.01 29.71 7.18
C ASP A 17 1.81 29.78 8.16
N GLY A 18 2.00 29.46 9.44
CA GLY A 18 0.92 29.39 10.44
C GLY A 18 -0.10 28.28 10.15
N LYS A 19 0.27 27.29 9.34
CA LYS A 19 -0.61 26.19 8.92
C LYS A 19 -0.45 24.99 9.87
N PRO A 20 -1.49 24.16 10.00
CA PRO A 20 -1.40 22.93 10.79
C PRO A 20 -0.34 22.00 10.20
N VAL A 21 0.59 21.56 11.06
CA VAL A 21 1.66 20.63 10.68
C VAL A 21 1.07 19.22 10.58
N PRO A 22 1.20 18.53 9.43
CA PRO A 22 0.75 17.16 9.30
C PRO A 22 1.61 16.22 10.16
N SER A 23 0.99 15.15 10.63
CA SER A 23 1.72 14.03 11.23
C SER A 23 2.66 13.39 10.21
N HIS A 24 3.69 12.69 10.69
CA HIS A 24 4.64 11.99 9.82
C HIS A 24 3.93 11.00 8.88
N ALA A 25 2.92 10.28 9.37
CA ALA A 25 2.16 9.34 8.57
C ALA A 25 1.34 10.02 7.45
N GLU A 26 0.76 11.19 7.73
CA GLU A 26 0.04 11.97 6.72
C GLU A 26 0.98 12.50 5.63
N TYR A 27 2.16 12.96 6.03
CA TYR A 27 3.20 13.37 5.09
C TYR A 27 3.62 12.19 4.20
N MET A 28 3.84 11.01 4.76
CA MET A 28 4.19 9.82 3.97
C MET A 28 3.10 9.40 2.99
N ARG A 29 1.83 9.45 3.42
CA ARG A 29 0.70 9.12 2.53
C ARG A 29 0.64 10.08 1.33
N ARG A 30 0.79 11.39 1.57
CA ARG A 30 0.81 12.40 0.49
C ARG A 30 1.99 12.20 -0.43
N LEU A 31 3.20 12.05 0.13
CA LEU A 31 4.41 11.79 -0.63
C LEU A 31 4.29 10.54 -1.50
N HIS A 32 3.69 9.47 -0.98
CA HIS A 32 3.47 8.25 -1.75
C HIS A 32 2.56 8.47 -2.96
N VAL A 33 1.44 9.19 -2.79
CA VAL A 33 0.53 9.53 -3.91
C VAL A 33 1.22 10.42 -4.94
N GLU A 34 1.99 11.42 -4.50
CA GLU A 34 2.76 12.30 -5.40
C GLU A 34 3.79 11.51 -6.20
N LEU A 35 4.51 10.58 -5.56
CA LEU A 35 5.47 9.72 -6.24
C LEU A 35 4.81 8.76 -7.22
N LEU A 36 3.65 8.20 -6.88
CA LEU A 36 2.87 7.36 -7.80
C LEU A 36 2.37 8.16 -9.01
N ALA A 37 1.91 9.40 -8.81
CA ALA A 37 1.48 10.27 -9.89
C ALA A 37 2.67 10.65 -10.81
N LEU A 38 3.83 10.95 -10.22
CA LEU A 38 5.06 11.20 -10.97
C LEU A 38 5.51 9.96 -11.74
N ALA A 39 5.45 8.77 -11.12
CA ALA A 39 5.75 7.51 -11.76
C ALA A 39 4.81 7.27 -12.95
N ALA A 40 3.49 7.38 -12.75
CA ALA A 40 2.51 7.24 -13.83
C ALA A 40 2.76 8.24 -14.97
N ALA A 41 2.99 9.52 -14.66
CA ALA A 41 3.33 10.52 -15.67
C ALA A 41 4.65 10.22 -16.40
N SER A 42 5.67 9.73 -15.67
CA SER A 42 6.95 9.33 -16.26
C SER A 42 6.83 8.08 -17.12
N LEU A 43 5.97 7.12 -16.76
CA LEU A 43 5.67 5.94 -17.58
C LEU A 43 4.96 6.35 -18.87
N THR A 44 3.97 7.24 -18.80
CA THR A 44 3.23 7.71 -20.00
C THR A 44 4.08 8.56 -20.95
N SER A 45 5.07 9.28 -20.44
CA SER A 45 5.96 10.12 -21.26
C SER A 45 7.19 9.36 -21.78
N ASN A 46 7.54 8.24 -21.16
CA ASN A 46 8.66 7.41 -21.54
C ASN A 46 8.18 6.17 -22.31
N LYS A 47 8.23 6.23 -23.65
CA LYS A 47 7.87 5.11 -24.54
C LYS A 47 8.65 3.81 -24.31
N GLN A 48 9.77 3.85 -23.58
CA GLN A 48 10.54 2.66 -23.19
C GLN A 48 10.08 2.07 -21.85
N ALA A 49 9.23 2.78 -21.10
CA ALA A 49 8.80 2.38 -19.77
C ALA A 49 7.54 1.51 -19.76
N GLU A 50 6.80 1.45 -20.88
CA GLU A 50 5.72 0.47 -21.07
C GLU A 50 6.22 -0.97 -20.96
N ASP A 51 7.45 -1.26 -21.42
CA ASP A 51 8.09 -2.58 -21.29
C ASP A 51 8.48 -2.95 -19.84
N PHE A 52 8.56 -1.97 -18.93
CA PHE A 52 8.86 -2.19 -17.51
C PHE A 52 7.60 -2.28 -16.64
N ALA A 53 6.41 -2.04 -17.20
CA ALA A 53 5.16 -2.41 -16.56
C ALA A 53 5.04 -3.95 -16.62
N SER A 54 5.73 -4.61 -15.68
CA SER A 54 5.67 -6.07 -15.56
C SER A 54 4.21 -6.49 -15.48
N VAL A 55 3.75 -7.23 -16.49
CA VAL A 55 2.51 -7.99 -16.44
C VAL A 55 2.45 -8.67 -15.07
N PRO A 56 1.33 -8.58 -14.32
CA PRO A 56 1.22 -9.24 -13.03
C PRO A 56 1.64 -10.70 -13.20
N LEU A 57 2.70 -11.10 -12.49
CA LEU A 57 3.14 -12.48 -12.52
C LEU A 57 1.94 -13.35 -12.13
N PRO A 58 1.66 -14.45 -12.86
CA PRO A 58 0.59 -15.34 -12.50
C PRO A 58 0.77 -15.74 -11.03
N PRO A 59 -0.32 -15.77 -10.24
CA PRO A 59 -0.23 -16.10 -8.83
C PRO A 59 0.50 -17.45 -8.70
N PRO A 60 1.53 -17.55 -7.84
CA PRO A 60 2.19 -18.82 -7.60
C PRO A 60 1.16 -19.85 -7.15
N GLU A 61 1.26 -21.08 -7.65
CA GLU A 61 0.50 -22.22 -7.14
C GLU A 61 1.00 -22.52 -5.71
N TYR A 62 0.47 -21.80 -4.73
CA TYR A 62 0.72 -22.08 -3.34
C TYR A 62 -0.08 -23.33 -2.94
N HIS A 63 0.55 -24.50 -3.01
CA HIS A 63 0.05 -25.65 -2.28
C HIS A 63 0.26 -25.40 -0.78
N LEU A 64 -0.83 -25.08 -0.09
CA LEU A 64 -0.90 -25.08 1.37
C LEU A 64 -0.63 -26.51 1.84
N GLN A 65 0.63 -26.81 2.15
CA GLN A 65 1.00 -28.07 2.78
C GLN A 65 0.47 -28.05 4.21
N GLU A 66 -0.45 -28.97 4.51
CA GLU A 66 -1.04 -29.11 5.84
C GLU A 66 0.07 -29.49 6.83
N GLN A 67 0.60 -28.48 7.52
CA GLN A 67 1.52 -28.71 8.61
C GLN A 67 0.72 -29.15 9.83
N GLU A 68 1.00 -30.36 10.31
CA GLU A 68 0.49 -30.94 11.54
C GLU A 68 1.10 -30.21 12.78
N ARG A 69 0.99 -28.88 12.82
CA ARG A 69 1.38 -28.08 13.98
C ARG A 69 0.19 -28.02 14.91
N LYS A 70 0.39 -28.63 16.07
CA LYS A 70 -0.42 -28.65 17.29
C LYS A 70 -0.88 -27.23 17.71
N TYR A 71 -1.86 -26.66 17.02
CA TYR A 71 -2.53 -25.43 17.44
C TYR A 71 -3.57 -25.76 18.52
N LYS A 72 -3.09 -26.14 19.71
CA LYS A 72 -3.96 -26.34 20.87
C LYS A 72 -4.36 -25.04 21.59
N ASP A 73 -3.80 -23.88 21.23
CA ASP A 73 -3.91 -22.72 22.13
C ASP A 73 -4.04 -21.34 21.45
N LYS A 74 -4.61 -21.28 20.24
CA LYS A 74 -5.00 -19.99 19.67
C LYS A 74 -6.49 -19.99 19.38
N ARG A 75 -7.22 -19.35 20.30
CA ARG A 75 -8.64 -19.01 20.19
C ARG A 75 -8.89 -18.41 18.80
N ARG A 76 -9.61 -19.15 17.96
CA ARG A 76 -10.00 -18.71 16.61
C ARG A 76 -10.73 -17.37 16.72
N GLN A 77 -10.08 -16.29 16.28
CA GLN A 77 -10.84 -15.10 15.88
C GLN A 77 -11.68 -15.56 14.69
N HIS A 78 -13.00 -15.61 14.89
CA HIS A 78 -13.92 -15.97 13.83
C HIS A 78 -13.76 -14.93 12.72
N LEU A 79 -13.11 -15.30 11.61
CA LEU A 79 -13.37 -14.62 10.35
C LEU A 79 -14.84 -14.89 10.04
N CYS A 80 -15.64 -13.82 9.94
CA CYS A 80 -16.95 -13.88 9.33
C CYS A 80 -16.79 -14.51 7.95
N LYS A 81 -17.30 -15.74 7.78
CA LYS A 81 -17.77 -16.18 6.48
C LYS A 81 -19.05 -15.40 6.21
N GLU A 82 -18.98 -14.34 5.42
CA GLU A 82 -20.11 -14.07 4.54
C GLU A 82 -20.03 -15.11 3.44
N SER A 83 -20.90 -16.11 3.54
CA SER A 83 -21.10 -17.06 2.46
C SER A 83 -22.58 -17.28 2.29
N ALA A 84 -22.94 -17.25 1.01
CA ALA A 84 -24.10 -17.81 0.35
C ALA A 84 -25.36 -16.93 0.30
N GLU A 85 -26.12 -16.81 -0.79
CA GLU A 85 -26.03 -17.18 -2.21
C GLU A 85 -27.46 -17.04 -2.76
N SER A 86 -27.55 -16.79 -4.07
CA SER A 86 -28.68 -17.09 -4.95
C SER A 86 -29.95 -16.25 -4.88
N ASP A 87 -30.08 -15.45 -5.95
CA ASP A 87 -31.22 -15.42 -6.88
C ASP A 87 -32.38 -16.42 -6.66
N ARG A 88 -33.56 -15.90 -7.02
CA ARG A 88 -34.89 -16.51 -7.23
C ARG A 88 -35.86 -16.41 -6.06
N ILE A 89 -36.76 -15.42 -6.14
CA ILE A 89 -38.20 -15.65 -6.38
C ILE A 89 -38.67 -14.61 -7.40
#